data_AF-A0A7D5SFQ6-F1
#
_entry.id   AF-A0A7D5SFQ6-F1
#
_cell.length_a   1.000
_cell.length_b   1.000
_cell.length_c   1.000
_cell.angle_alpha   90.00
_cell.angle_beta   90.00
_cell.angle_gamma   90.00
#
_symmetry.space_group_name_H-M   'P 1'
#
loop_
_entity.id
_entity.type
_entity.pdbx_description
1 polymer ?
#
loop_
_entity_poly.entity_id
_entity_poly.type
_entity_poly.pdbx_seq_one_letter_code
_entity_poly.pdbx_strand_id
1 'polypeptide(L)'
;MPTLACYQTASFNTTTCQWDITGSMPAAPTGLACYETASFNGTTCQWDITGSMPAAPTGLACYETASFNGTTCQWDITGSMPAPPTGLACYETASFNTTTCQWDITGSMPAAPTGLACYETASFNGTTCQWDVTGSMPAAPTGLACYETASFNGTTCQWDVTGSMPAAPTGLACYETASFNGTTCVWDVTGTQPAMPTLACYETATFNTTTCVWDVTGTQPAAPTSWLVMKQRPSIQRPVYGM
;
A
#
# COMPACT_ATOMS: atom_id res chain seq x y z
N MET A 1 -55.25 79.45 -56.49
CA MET A 1 -55.17 78.01 -56.81
C MET A 1 -55.06 77.27 -55.49
N PRO A 2 -55.83 76.18 -55.26
CA PRO A 2 -55.74 75.43 -54.01
C PRO A 2 -54.36 74.77 -53.88
N THR A 3 -53.76 74.81 -52.69
CA THR A 3 -52.60 73.98 -52.37
C THR A 3 -53.09 72.55 -52.18
N LEU A 4 -52.64 71.66 -53.05
CA LEU A 4 -53.13 70.29 -53.13
C LEU A 4 -52.13 69.34 -52.46
N ALA A 5 -52.60 68.45 -51.60
CA ALA A 5 -51.76 67.33 -51.17
C ALA A 5 -51.50 66.43 -52.38
N CYS A 6 -50.38 65.73 -52.37
CA CYS A 6 -49.93 64.99 -53.56
C CYS A 6 -50.88 63.82 -53.95
N TYR A 7 -51.76 63.38 -53.04
CA TYR A 7 -52.80 62.36 -53.26
C TYR A 7 -54.17 62.95 -53.62
N GLN A 8 -54.28 64.28 -53.81
CA GLN A 8 -55.52 64.96 -54.14
C GLN A 8 -55.50 65.45 -55.59
N THR A 9 -56.69 65.58 -56.17
CA THR A 9 -56.94 66.19 -57.48
C THR A 9 -58.00 67.29 -57.31
N ALA A 10 -57.82 68.42 -57.99
CA ALA A 10 -58.76 69.54 -57.96
C ALA A 10 -59.44 69.69 -59.32
N SER A 11 -60.77 69.72 -59.34
CA SER A 11 -61.58 69.98 -60.53
C SER A 11 -62.42 71.24 -60.34
N PHE A 12 -62.46 72.14 -61.32
CA PHE A 12 -63.22 73.38 -61.23
C PHE A 12 -64.68 73.14 -61.64
N ASN A 13 -65.61 73.37 -60.72
CA ASN A 13 -67.02 73.23 -60.96
C ASN A 13 -67.58 74.54 -61.56
N THR A 14 -67.94 74.50 -62.84
CA THR A 14 -68.43 75.68 -63.57
C THR A 14 -69.85 76.10 -63.17
N THR A 15 -70.56 75.29 -62.39
CA THR A 15 -71.94 75.59 -61.93
C THR A 15 -71.94 76.29 -60.58
N THR A 16 -71.06 75.88 -59.66
CA THR A 16 -70.91 76.49 -58.33
C THR A 16 -69.78 77.52 -58.26
N CYS A 17 -68.95 77.62 -59.31
CA CYS A 17 -67.76 78.47 -59.38
C CYS A 17 -66.75 78.19 -58.24
N GLN A 18 -66.65 76.93 -57.81
CA GLN A 18 -65.76 76.48 -56.73
C GLN A 18 -64.83 75.35 -57.20
N TRP A 19 -63.68 75.19 -56.53
CA TRP A 19 -62.79 74.05 -56.74
C TRP A 19 -63.23 72.88 -55.86
N ASP A 20 -63.62 71.78 -56.49
CA ASP A 20 -63.90 70.52 -55.83
C ASP A 20 -62.58 69.73 -55.71
N ILE A 21 -62.14 69.48 -54.47
CA ILE A 21 -60.94 68.69 -54.18
C ILE A 21 -61.37 67.26 -53.85
N THR A 22 -60.83 66.28 -54.57
CA THR A 22 -61.07 64.85 -54.33
C THR A 22 -59.76 64.12 -54.08
N GLY A 23 -59.82 62.95 -53.44
CA GLY A 23 -58.66 62.14 -53.08
C GLY A 23 -58.45 62.07 -51.57
N SER A 24 -58.03 60.89 -51.11
CA SER A 24 -57.79 60.58 -49.70
C SER A 24 -56.41 59.98 -49.53
N MET A 25 -55.79 60.23 -48.39
CA MET A 25 -54.49 59.65 -48.06
C MET A 25 -54.57 58.11 -48.11
N PRO A 26 -53.64 57.41 -48.78
CA PRO A 26 -53.59 55.96 -48.78
C PRO A 26 -53.44 55.41 -47.35
N ALA A 27 -54.09 54.27 -47.07
CA ALA A 27 -53.97 53.61 -45.77
C ALA A 27 -52.49 53.31 -45.44
N ALA A 28 -52.13 53.47 -44.18
CA ALA A 28 -50.79 53.12 -43.71
C ALA A 28 -50.54 51.60 -43.90
N PRO A 29 -49.29 51.19 -44.18
CA PRO A 29 -48.91 49.78 -44.20
C PRO A 29 -49.24 49.12 -42.85
N THR A 30 -49.72 47.88 -42.90
CA THR A 30 -49.99 47.05 -41.72
C THR A 30 -49.02 45.87 -41.71
N GLY A 31 -48.79 45.27 -40.52
CA GLY A 31 -47.86 44.15 -40.39
C GLY A 31 -46.38 44.55 -40.46
N LEU A 32 -46.05 45.81 -40.16
CA LEU A 32 -44.67 46.26 -39.96
C LEU A 32 -44.01 45.40 -38.88
N ALA A 33 -42.76 45.01 -39.10
CA ALA A 33 -41.95 44.43 -38.04
C ALA A 33 -41.78 45.46 -36.92
N CYS A 34 -41.57 45.00 -35.70
CA CYS A 34 -41.56 45.90 -34.56
C CYS A 34 -40.36 46.89 -34.57
N TYR A 35 -39.33 46.63 -35.39
CA TYR A 35 -38.19 47.51 -35.64
C TYR A 35 -38.37 48.42 -36.88
N GLU A 36 -39.52 48.36 -37.54
CA GLU A 36 -39.82 49.17 -38.73
C GLU A 36 -40.75 50.33 -38.40
N THR A 37 -40.62 51.41 -39.15
CA THR A 37 -41.48 52.59 -39.07
C THR A 37 -41.82 53.05 -40.48
N ALA A 38 -43.11 53.30 -40.72
CA ALA A 38 -43.61 53.86 -41.97
C ALA A 38 -43.80 55.38 -41.85
N SER A 39 -43.25 56.14 -42.80
CA SER A 39 -43.44 57.58 -42.92
C SER A 39 -44.01 57.92 -44.30
N PHE A 40 -45.02 58.80 -44.35
CA PHE A 40 -45.62 59.18 -45.64
C PHE A 40 -44.85 60.31 -46.30
N ASN A 41 -44.39 60.07 -47.52
CA ASN A 41 -43.67 61.04 -48.31
C ASN A 41 -44.64 61.91 -49.11
N GLY A 42 -44.82 63.15 -48.68
CA GLY A 42 -45.72 64.12 -49.34
C GLY A 42 -45.28 64.56 -50.73
N THR A 43 -44.09 64.18 -51.20
CA THR A 43 -43.59 64.51 -52.54
C THR A 43 -43.82 63.36 -53.53
N THR A 44 -43.56 62.12 -53.11
CA THR A 44 -43.72 60.92 -53.97
C THR A 44 -45.08 60.25 -53.81
N CYS A 45 -45.86 60.62 -52.79
CA CYS A 45 -47.13 60.01 -52.41
C CYS A 45 -47.05 58.53 -52.06
N GLN A 46 -45.90 58.10 -51.53
CA GLN A 46 -45.65 56.73 -51.13
C GLN A 46 -45.29 56.66 -49.65
N TRP A 47 -45.48 55.49 -49.06
CA TRP A 47 -45.01 55.18 -47.72
C TRP A 47 -43.57 54.69 -47.81
N ASP A 48 -42.67 55.41 -47.15
CA ASP A 48 -41.29 55.01 -46.96
C ASP A 48 -41.20 54.18 -45.68
N ILE A 49 -40.80 52.90 -45.79
CA ILE A 49 -40.54 52.04 -44.63
C ILE A 49 -39.05 52.11 -44.31
N THR A 50 -38.75 52.41 -43.05
CA THR A 50 -37.38 52.50 -42.53
C THR A 50 -37.23 51.66 -41.27
N GLY A 51 -36.01 51.28 -40.94
CA GLY A 51 -35.71 50.40 -39.81
C GLY A 51 -35.03 49.12 -40.26
N SER A 52 -34.22 48.53 -39.38
CA SER A 52 -33.54 47.27 -39.64
C SER A 52 -33.49 46.45 -38.37
N MET A 53 -33.52 45.13 -38.52
CA MET A 53 -33.42 44.22 -37.39
C MET A 53 -32.12 44.48 -36.61
N PRO A 54 -32.17 44.58 -35.26
CA PRO A 54 -30.97 44.69 -34.45
C PRO A 54 -30.06 43.48 -34.65
N ALA A 55 -28.74 43.71 -34.72
CA ALA A 55 -27.77 42.63 -34.83
C ALA A 55 -27.94 41.61 -33.70
N ALA A 56 -27.79 40.33 -34.02
CA ALA A 56 -27.83 39.28 -33.01
C ALA A 56 -26.68 39.46 -31.99
N PRO A 57 -26.88 39.10 -30.71
CA PRO A 57 -25.82 39.13 -29.73
C PRO A 57 -24.66 38.21 -30.15
N THR A 58 -23.43 38.63 -29.89
CA THR A 58 -22.22 37.85 -30.13
C THR A 58 -21.60 37.42 -28.81
N GLY A 59 -20.77 36.38 -28.83
CA GLY A 59 -20.08 35.91 -27.63
C GLY A 59 -20.98 35.16 -26.64
N LEU A 60 -22.08 34.57 -27.11
CA LEU A 60 -22.87 33.66 -26.27
C LEU A 60 -22.00 32.53 -25.75
N ALA A 61 -22.21 32.15 -24.49
CA ALA A 61 -21.68 30.90 -23.99
C ALA A 61 -22.28 29.75 -24.81
N CYS A 62 -21.54 28.65 -24.88
CA CYS A 62 -21.89 27.59 -25.80
C CYS A 62 -23.16 26.79 -25.36
N TYR A 63 -23.63 27.02 -24.12
CA TYR A 63 -24.90 26.54 -23.58
C TYR A 63 -26.03 27.58 -23.65
N GLU A 64 -25.80 28.74 -24.25
CA GLU A 64 -26.79 29.81 -24.40
C GLU A 64 -27.35 29.83 -25.83
N THR A 65 -28.57 30.35 -25.96
CA THR A 65 -29.24 30.57 -27.24
C THR A 65 -29.96 31.91 -27.23
N ALA A 66 -29.79 32.68 -28.30
CA ALA A 66 -30.50 33.94 -28.52
C ALA A 66 -31.72 33.73 -29.44
N SER A 67 -32.86 34.27 -29.04
CA SER A 67 -34.08 34.29 -29.84
C SER A 67 -34.65 35.71 -29.93
N PHE A 68 -35.06 36.15 -31.11
CA PHE A 68 -35.58 37.50 -31.29
C PHE A 68 -37.08 37.56 -30.97
N ASN A 69 -37.45 38.47 -30.08
CA ASN A 69 -38.82 38.70 -29.69
C ASN A 69 -39.45 39.78 -30.58
N GLY A 70 -40.29 39.37 -31.52
CA GLY A 70 -40.97 40.27 -32.45
C GLY A 70 -42.00 41.22 -31.82
N THR A 71 -42.30 41.10 -30.52
CA THR A 71 -43.20 42.01 -29.80
C THR A 71 -42.43 43.09 -29.04
N THR A 72 -41.33 42.73 -28.38
CA THR A 72 -40.51 43.67 -27.58
C THR A 72 -39.35 44.28 -28.37
N CYS A 73 -39.05 43.74 -29.55
CA CYS A 73 -37.90 44.09 -30.39
C CYS A 73 -36.55 43.88 -29.72
N GLN A 74 -36.48 42.90 -28.82
CA GLN A 74 -35.27 42.57 -28.08
C GLN A 74 -34.87 41.11 -28.32
N TRP A 75 -33.59 40.83 -28.08
CA TRP A 75 -33.08 39.47 -28.07
C TRP A 75 -33.21 38.88 -26.67
N ASP A 76 -33.93 37.77 -26.56
CA ASP A 76 -34.03 36.98 -25.35
C ASP A 76 -32.91 35.93 -25.36
N ILE A 77 -32.03 35.96 -24.35
CA ILE A 77 -30.97 34.97 -24.16
C ILE A 77 -31.44 33.96 -23.12
N THR A 78 -31.38 32.68 -23.49
CA THR A 78 -31.78 31.56 -22.63
C THR A 78 -30.67 30.51 -22.58
N GLY A 79 -30.71 29.65 -21.56
CA GLY A 79 -29.68 28.62 -21.34
C GLY A 79 -28.89 28.89 -20.05
N SER A 80 -28.34 27.83 -19.48
CA SER A 80 -27.55 27.88 -18.26
C SER A 80 -26.49 26.79 -18.29
N MET A 81 -25.35 27.04 -17.65
CA MET A 81 -24.28 26.06 -17.56
C MET A 81 -24.81 24.76 -16.93
N PRO A 82 -24.58 23.59 -17.56
CA PRO A 82 -24.93 22.30 -16.97
C PRO A 82 -24.24 22.11 -15.62
N ALA A 83 -24.93 21.50 -14.66
CA ALA A 83 -24.35 21.17 -13.37
C ALA A 83 -23.09 20.28 -13.54
N PRO A 84 -22.06 20.42 -12.70
CA PRO A 84 -20.90 19.56 -12.73
C PRO A 84 -21.29 18.09 -12.45
N PRO A 85 -20.56 17.12 -13.02
CA PRO A 85 -20.75 15.71 -12.73
C PRO A 85 -20.55 15.43 -11.23
N THR A 86 -21.40 14.57 -10.67
CA THR A 86 -21.30 14.10 -9.29
C THR A 86 -20.70 12.70 -9.23
N GLY A 87 -20.10 12.33 -8.10
CA GLY A 87 -19.58 10.97 -7.89
C GLY A 87 -18.23 10.71 -8.56
N LEU A 88 -17.45 11.77 -8.80
CA LEU A 88 -16.05 11.67 -9.22
C LEU A 88 -15.27 10.85 -8.20
N ALA A 89 -14.38 9.97 -8.70
CA ALA A 89 -13.38 9.38 -7.84
C ALA A 89 -12.49 10.51 -7.28
N CYS A 90 -11.89 10.27 -6.12
CA CYS A 90 -11.16 11.33 -5.44
C CYS A 90 -9.87 11.74 -6.19
N TYR A 91 -9.39 10.92 -7.13
CA TYR A 91 -8.29 11.21 -8.04
C TYR A 91 -8.75 11.83 -9.38
N GLU A 92 -10.05 12.07 -9.57
CA GLU A 92 -10.62 12.66 -10.77
C GLU A 92 -10.96 14.14 -10.57
N THR A 93 -10.96 14.89 -11.67
CA THR A 93 -11.35 16.29 -11.72
C THR A 93 -12.16 16.57 -12.97
N ALA A 94 -13.24 17.33 -12.81
CA ALA A 94 -14.09 17.78 -13.91
C ALA A 94 -13.76 19.22 -14.30
N SER A 95 -13.59 19.47 -15.60
CA SER A 95 -13.42 20.81 -16.16
C SER A 95 -14.43 21.02 -17.30
N PHE A 96 -15.11 22.17 -17.32
CA PHE A 96 -16.06 22.46 -18.38
C PHE A 96 -15.35 23.00 -19.61
N ASN A 97 -15.59 22.35 -20.75
CA ASN A 97 -15.03 22.74 -22.03
C ASN A 97 -16.01 23.63 -22.78
N THR A 98 -15.67 24.92 -22.90
CA THR A 98 -16.52 25.92 -23.56
C THR A 98 -16.58 25.77 -25.07
N THR A 99 -15.73 24.93 -25.67
CA THR A 99 -15.74 24.65 -27.11
C THR A 99 -16.69 23.50 -27.44
N THR A 100 -16.67 22.43 -26.65
CA THR A 100 -17.53 21.24 -26.87
C THR A 100 -18.83 21.28 -26.08
N CYS A 101 -18.97 22.21 -25.14
CA CYS A 101 -20.10 22.33 -24.21
C CYS A 101 -20.30 21.11 -23.31
N GLN A 102 -19.22 20.45 -22.95
CA GLN A 102 -19.24 19.24 -22.15
C GLN A 102 -18.25 19.32 -20.99
N TRP A 103 -18.49 18.49 -19.98
CA TRP A 103 -17.54 18.30 -18.89
C TRP A 103 -16.51 17.26 -19.28
N ASP A 104 -15.24 17.66 -19.29
CA ASP A 104 -14.10 16.78 -19.47
C ASP A 104 -13.66 16.25 -18.11
N ILE A 105 -13.62 14.92 -17.95
CA ILE A 105 -13.11 14.27 -16.74
C ILE A 105 -11.68 13.84 -16.97
N THR A 106 -10.80 14.24 -16.05
CA THR A 106 -9.37 13.92 -16.08
C THR A 106 -8.93 13.34 -14.73
N GLY A 107 -7.77 12.69 -14.71
CA GLY A 107 -7.24 12.02 -13.53
C GLY A 107 -7.25 10.50 -13.69
N SER A 108 -6.35 9.84 -12.97
CA SER A 108 -6.21 8.39 -12.99
C SER A 108 -5.83 7.89 -11.61
N MET A 109 -6.23 6.66 -11.30
CA MET A 109 -5.88 6.04 -10.03
C MET A 109 -4.34 5.92 -9.92
N PRO A 110 -3.73 6.37 -8.82
CA PRO A 110 -2.30 6.18 -8.59
C PRO A 110 -1.94 4.70 -8.61
N ALA A 111 -0.80 4.36 -9.21
CA ALA A 111 -0.31 2.98 -9.24
C ALA A 111 -0.19 2.42 -7.81
N ALA A 112 -0.57 1.16 -7.64
CA ALA A 112 -0.39 0.45 -6.39
C ALA A 112 1.10 0.41 -6.00
N PRO A 113 1.44 0.52 -4.70
CA PRO A 113 2.81 0.38 -4.25
C PRO A 113 3.35 -1.01 -4.61
N THR A 114 4.57 -1.05 -5.14
CA THR A 114 5.28 -2.28 -5.48
C THR A 114 6.34 -2.59 -4.42
N GLY A 115 6.73 -3.87 -4.28
CA GLY A 115 7.79 -4.25 -3.36
C GLY A 115 7.35 -4.33 -1.90
N LEU A 116 6.05 -4.56 -1.66
CA LEU A 116 5.53 -4.89 -0.34
C LEU A 116 6.25 -6.12 0.21
N ALA A 117 6.55 -6.09 1.51
CA ALA A 117 6.95 -7.30 2.21
C ALA A 117 5.81 -8.31 2.13
N CYS A 118 6.15 -9.59 2.21
CA CYS A 118 5.16 -10.64 1.98
C CYS A 118 4.08 -10.71 3.09
N TYR A 119 4.33 -10.06 4.24
CA TYR A 119 3.37 -9.87 5.34
C TYR A 119 2.61 -8.53 5.26
N GLU A 120 2.83 -7.73 4.23
CA GLU A 120 2.16 -6.45 4.01
C GLU A 120 1.05 -6.57 2.96
N THR A 121 0.08 -5.67 3.04
CA THR A 121 -1.01 -5.54 2.08
C THR A 121 -1.32 -4.07 1.88
N ALA A 122 -1.52 -3.67 0.61
CA ALA A 122 -1.91 -2.31 0.26
C ALA A 122 -3.41 -2.25 -0.11
N SER A 123 -4.10 -1.25 0.41
CA SER A 123 -5.50 -0.96 0.08
C SER A 123 -5.68 0.50 -0.28
N PHE A 124 -6.46 0.80 -1.32
CA PHE A 124 -6.66 2.18 -1.75
C PHE A 124 -7.79 2.83 -0.95
N ASN A 125 -7.50 3.99 -0.38
CA ASN A 125 -8.44 4.79 0.37
C ASN A 125 -9.11 5.82 -0.55
N GLY A 126 -10.37 5.56 -0.91
CA GLY A 126 -11.15 6.44 -1.78
C GLY A 126 -11.49 7.81 -1.19
N THR A 127 -11.20 8.07 0.09
CA THR A 127 -11.41 9.37 0.72
C THR A 127 -10.15 10.22 0.70
N THR A 128 -8.99 9.64 1.03
CA THR A 128 -7.70 10.36 1.07
C THR A 128 -6.94 10.32 -0.25
N CYS A 129 -7.37 9.47 -1.19
CA CYS A 129 -6.70 9.21 -2.46
C CYS A 129 -5.30 8.63 -2.33
N GLN A 130 -5.07 7.87 -1.26
CA GLN A 130 -3.78 7.29 -0.96
C GLN A 130 -3.89 5.78 -0.77
N TRP A 131 -2.76 5.11 -0.96
CA TRP A 131 -2.62 3.70 -0.63
C TRP A 131 -2.23 3.57 0.84
N ASP A 132 -3.06 2.89 1.61
CA ASP A 132 -2.77 2.51 2.99
C ASP A 132 -2.08 1.14 2.97
N VAL A 133 -0.85 1.08 3.48
CA VAL A 133 -0.08 -0.17 3.63
C VAL A 133 -0.22 -0.64 5.08
N THR A 134 -0.65 -1.88 5.24
CA THR A 134 -0.85 -2.52 6.55
C THR A 134 -0.15 -3.87 6.59
N GLY A 135 0.04 -4.41 7.80
CA GLY A 135 0.77 -5.65 8.02
C GLY A 135 2.05 -5.42 8.81
N SER A 136 2.49 -6.46 9.51
CA SER A 136 3.69 -6.40 10.34
C SER A 136 4.37 -7.75 10.33
N MET A 137 5.70 -7.75 10.40
CA MET A 137 6.47 -8.99 10.47
C MET A 137 6.00 -9.83 11.67
N PRO A 138 5.69 -11.13 11.47
CA PRO A 138 5.35 -12.02 12.57
C PRO A 138 6.49 -12.09 13.59
N ALA A 139 6.15 -12.14 14.88
CA ALA A 139 7.14 -12.29 15.94
C ALA A 139 7.99 -13.55 15.72
N ALA A 140 9.29 -13.42 15.98
CA ALA A 140 10.20 -14.56 15.92
C ALA A 140 9.78 -15.66 16.90
N PRO A 141 9.98 -16.95 16.56
CA PRO A 141 9.78 -18.05 17.50
C PRO A 141 10.59 -17.83 18.77
N THR A 142 9.98 -18.11 19.91
CA THR A 142 10.64 -18.08 21.21
C THR A 142 10.82 -19.50 21.74
N GLY A 143 11.77 -19.70 22.66
CA GLY A 143 12.02 -21.02 23.24
C GLY A 143 12.77 -21.98 22.31
N LEU A 144 13.54 -21.47 21.36
CA LEU A 144 14.45 -22.28 20.55
C LEU A 144 15.43 -23.02 21.45
N ALA A 145 15.73 -24.27 21.10
CA ALA A 145 16.84 -24.97 21.72
C ALA A 145 18.14 -24.20 21.41
N CYS A 146 19.12 -24.33 22.27
CA CYS A 146 20.33 -23.52 22.15
C CYS A 146 21.19 -23.89 20.91
N TYR A 147 20.92 -25.04 20.28
CA TYR A 147 21.49 -25.48 19.00
C TYR A 147 20.61 -25.13 17.79
N GLU A 148 19.48 -24.44 17.99
CA GLU A 148 18.56 -24.03 16.93
C GLU A 148 18.74 -22.55 16.58
N THR A 149 18.37 -22.21 15.35
CA THR A 149 18.37 -20.84 14.84
C THR A 149 17.14 -20.64 13.96
N ALA A 150 16.44 -19.51 14.15
CA ALA A 150 15.32 -19.12 13.32
C ALA A 150 15.73 -18.05 12.29
N SER A 151 15.31 -18.22 11.04
CA SER A 151 15.49 -17.25 9.97
C SER A 151 14.16 -16.97 9.29
N PHE A 152 13.85 -15.71 9.00
CA PHE A 152 12.60 -15.36 8.33
C PHE A 152 12.72 -15.52 6.81
N ASN A 153 11.76 -16.22 6.22
CA ASN A 153 11.67 -16.42 4.79
C ASN A 153 10.73 -15.39 4.16
N GLY A 154 11.32 -14.41 3.46
CA GLY A 154 10.56 -13.34 2.82
C GLY A 154 9.68 -13.79 1.64
N THR A 155 9.79 -15.04 1.19
CA THR A 155 8.95 -15.59 0.11
C THR A 155 7.73 -16.32 0.66
N THR A 156 7.90 -17.13 1.70
CA THR A 156 6.80 -17.91 2.31
C THR A 156 6.12 -17.18 3.47
N CYS A 157 6.70 -16.08 3.94
CA CYS A 157 6.26 -15.33 5.12
C CYS A 157 6.27 -16.12 6.42
N GLN A 158 7.19 -17.07 6.53
CA GLN A 158 7.29 -17.94 7.69
C GLN A 158 8.70 -17.93 8.27
N TRP A 159 8.80 -18.29 9.54
CA TRP A 159 10.07 -18.53 10.20
C TRP A 159 10.51 -19.97 9.97
N ASP A 160 11.67 -20.13 9.36
CA ASP A 160 12.33 -21.43 9.20
C ASP A 160 13.24 -21.65 10.41
N VAL A 161 13.00 -22.71 11.18
CA VAL A 161 13.84 -23.13 12.31
C VAL A 161 14.76 -24.25 11.85
N THR A 162 16.05 -24.07 12.07
CA THR A 162 17.10 -25.04 11.69
C THR A 162 18.02 -25.30 12.87
N GLY A 163 18.76 -26.41 12.81
CA GLY A 163 19.66 -26.85 13.88
C GLY A 163 19.28 -28.23 14.40
N SER A 164 20.26 -28.96 14.92
CA SER A 164 20.06 -30.28 15.49
C SER A 164 20.98 -30.46 16.69
N MET A 165 20.52 -31.23 17.66
CA MET A 165 21.32 -31.53 18.84
C MET A 165 22.61 -32.26 18.42
N PRO A 166 23.80 -31.83 18.87
CA PRO A 166 25.03 -32.54 18.59
C PRO A 166 24.97 -33.98 19.12
N ALA A 167 25.56 -34.91 18.38
CA ALA A 167 25.64 -36.30 18.81
C ALA A 167 26.34 -36.40 20.18
N ALA A 168 25.85 -37.30 21.03
CA ALA A 168 26.47 -37.57 22.31
C ALA A 168 27.92 -38.06 22.12
N PRO A 169 28.85 -37.70 23.02
CA PRO A 169 30.21 -38.19 22.96
C PRO A 169 30.23 -39.73 23.06
N THR A 170 31.06 -40.35 22.23
CA THR A 170 31.27 -41.80 22.22
C THR A 170 32.61 -42.13 22.88
N GLY A 171 32.77 -43.38 23.35
CA GLY A 171 34.02 -43.82 23.99
C GLY A 171 34.22 -43.34 25.42
N LEU A 172 33.13 -43.03 26.14
CA LEU A 172 33.17 -42.74 27.57
C LEU A 172 33.78 -43.92 28.33
N ALA A 173 34.62 -43.62 29.31
CA ALA A 173 35.04 -44.63 30.27
C ALA A 173 33.80 -45.16 31.00
N CYS A 174 33.86 -46.40 31.47
CA CYS A 174 32.68 -47.04 32.03
C CYS A 174 32.20 -46.39 33.37
N TYR A 175 33.05 -45.57 34.00
CA TYR A 175 32.73 -44.75 35.17
C TYR A 175 32.32 -43.30 34.81
N GLU A 176 32.22 -42.97 33.52
CA GLU A 176 31.81 -41.65 33.04
C GLU A 176 30.37 -41.65 32.54
N THR A 177 29.74 -40.49 32.63
CA THR A 177 28.40 -40.20 32.13
C THR A 177 28.42 -38.86 31.41
N ALA A 178 27.67 -38.76 30.31
CA ALA A 178 27.50 -37.53 29.56
C ALA A 178 26.07 -37.00 29.72
N SER A 179 25.93 -35.69 29.98
CA SER A 179 24.63 -35.00 30.00
C SER A 179 24.70 -33.75 29.12
N PHE A 180 23.66 -33.50 28.33
CA PHE A 180 23.63 -32.33 27.47
C PHE A 180 23.19 -31.08 28.25
N ASN A 181 23.98 -30.03 28.17
CA ASN A 181 23.68 -28.76 28.80
C ASN A 181 22.92 -27.85 27.84
N GLY A 182 21.62 -27.71 28.05
CA GLY A 182 20.74 -26.89 27.21
C GLY A 182 21.02 -25.38 27.28
N THR A 183 21.90 -24.91 28.16
CA THR A 183 22.29 -23.50 28.25
C THR A 183 23.57 -23.20 27.47
N THR A 184 24.57 -24.06 27.59
CA THR A 184 25.89 -23.88 26.94
C THR A 184 26.01 -24.62 25.61
N CYS A 185 25.04 -25.47 25.26
CA CYS A 185 24.99 -26.29 24.05
C CYS A 185 26.12 -27.29 23.90
N VAL A 186 26.67 -27.76 25.01
CA VAL A 186 27.74 -28.75 25.02
C VAL A 186 27.36 -29.94 25.87
N TRP A 187 28.02 -31.06 25.60
CA TRP A 187 27.94 -32.25 26.44
C TRP A 187 28.93 -32.11 27.60
N ASP A 188 28.41 -32.14 28.82
CA ASP A 188 29.21 -32.21 30.04
C ASP A 188 29.49 -33.68 30.37
N VAL A 189 30.77 -34.06 30.44
CA VAL A 189 31.22 -35.40 30.82
C VAL A 189 31.67 -35.38 32.28
N THR A 190 31.09 -36.25 33.09
CA THR A 190 31.41 -36.37 34.52
C THR A 190 31.65 -37.82 34.91
N GLY A 191 32.51 -38.05 35.88
CA GLY A 191 32.90 -39.37 36.34
C GLY A 191 34.28 -39.35 36.96
N THR A 192 34.57 -40.28 37.86
CA THR A 192 35.91 -40.42 38.42
C THR A 192 36.18 -41.90 38.61
N GLN A 193 37.35 -42.34 38.14
CA GLN A 193 37.75 -43.72 38.31
C GLN A 193 37.84 -44.05 39.81
N PRO A 194 37.28 -45.19 40.26
CA PRO A 194 37.47 -45.66 41.63
C PRO A 194 38.97 -45.79 41.95
N ALA A 195 39.35 -45.34 43.15
CA ALA A 195 40.73 -45.48 43.62
C ALA A 195 41.15 -46.95 43.64
N MET A 196 42.40 -47.21 43.29
CA MET A 196 42.95 -48.56 43.37
C MET A 196 42.87 -49.09 44.81
N PRO A 197 42.43 -50.34 45.04
CA PRO A 197 42.39 -50.92 46.37
C PRO A 197 43.82 -51.04 46.95
N THR A 198 43.91 -51.06 48.28
CA THR A 198 45.18 -51.37 48.96
C THR A 198 45.45 -52.87 48.82
N LEU A 199 46.67 -53.22 48.41
CA LEU A 199 47.06 -54.61 48.10
C LEU A 199 48.04 -55.17 49.13
N ALA A 200 47.88 -56.45 49.45
CA ALA A 200 48.93 -57.22 50.10
C ALA A 200 50.12 -57.47 49.14
N CYS A 201 51.29 -57.83 49.67
CA CYS A 201 52.50 -58.06 48.85
C CYS A 201 52.39 -59.23 47.86
N TYR A 202 51.35 -60.04 47.96
CA TYR A 202 51.06 -61.19 47.09
C TYR A 202 49.84 -60.96 46.17
N GLU A 203 49.27 -59.75 46.16
CA GLU A 203 48.09 -59.40 45.37
C GLU A 203 48.43 -58.46 44.21
N THR A 204 47.64 -58.56 43.15
CA THR A 204 47.63 -57.65 42.00
C THR A 204 46.20 -57.16 41.75
N ALA A 205 46.05 -55.91 41.31
CA ALA A 205 44.75 -55.36 40.91
C ALA A 205 44.77 -54.97 39.43
N THR A 206 43.73 -55.36 38.69
CA THR A 206 43.50 -54.93 37.30
C THR A 206 42.14 -54.26 37.21
N PHE A 207 42.08 -53.07 36.61
CA PHE A 207 40.80 -52.38 36.45
C PHE A 207 40.01 -52.99 35.30
N ASN A 208 38.78 -53.42 35.59
CA ASN A 208 37.88 -53.99 34.61
C ASN A 208 37.06 -52.87 33.97
N THR A 209 37.34 -52.56 32.71
CA THR A 209 36.65 -51.50 31.96
C THR A 209 35.22 -51.85 31.55
N THR A 210 34.76 -53.09 31.81
CA THR A 210 33.38 -53.51 31.51
C THR A 210 32.49 -53.39 32.75
N THR A 211 33.00 -53.79 33.92
CA THR A 211 32.25 -53.77 35.20
C THR A 211 32.57 -52.56 36.06
N CYS A 212 33.59 -51.77 35.70
CA CYS A 212 34.04 -50.56 36.40
C CYS A 212 34.54 -50.79 37.81
N VAL A 213 35.08 -51.97 38.08
CA VAL A 213 35.64 -52.33 39.39
C VAL A 213 37.08 -52.82 39.24
N TRP A 214 37.81 -52.79 40.35
CA TRP A 214 39.13 -53.41 40.43
C TRP A 214 38.98 -54.90 40.75
N ASP A 215 39.45 -55.74 39.85
CA ASP A 215 39.57 -57.17 40.08
C ASP A 215 40.90 -57.45 40.80
N VAL A 216 40.83 -57.95 42.03
CA VAL A 216 42.01 -58.28 42.85
C VAL A 216 42.27 -59.78 42.79
N THR A 217 43.49 -60.17 42.44
CA THR A 217 43.92 -61.57 42.39
C THR A 217 45.21 -61.78 43.18
N GLY A 218 45.33 -62.91 43.84
CA GLY A 218 46.52 -63.25 44.63
C GLY A 218 46.20 -64.33 45.65
N THR A 219 47.15 -65.21 45.92
CA THR A 219 47.01 -66.25 46.95
C THR A 219 48.14 -66.08 47.95
N GLN A 220 47.78 -65.91 49.22
CA GLN A 220 48.77 -65.83 50.28
C GLN A 220 49.62 -67.12 50.30
N PRO A 221 50.96 -67.03 50.27
CA PRO A 221 51.81 -68.19 50.43
C PRO A 221 51.54 -68.89 51.77
N ALA A 222 51.45 -70.22 51.76
CA ALA A 222 51.32 -70.98 52.99
C ALA A 222 52.46 -70.66 53.95
N ALA A 223 52.15 -70.52 55.24
CA ALA A 223 53.16 -70.27 56.26
C ALA A 223 54.24 -71.36 56.18
N PRO A 224 55.54 -71.01 56.27
CA PRO A 224 56.61 -71.99 56.20
C PRO A 224 56.45 -73.01 57.34
N THR A 225 56.23 -74.28 56.99
CA THR A 225 56.08 -75.40 57.93
C THR A 225 57.42 -75.94 58.45
N SER A 226 58.53 -75.26 58.15
CA SER A 226 59.86 -75.64 58.62
C SER A 226 60.28 -74.82 59.84
N TRP A 227 60.18 -75.41 61.03
CA TRP A 227 60.83 -74.91 62.25
C TRP A 227 62.35 -75.16 62.26
N LEU A 228 62.93 -75.64 61.16
CA LEU A 228 64.27 -76.24 61.13
C LEU A 228 65.41 -75.33 60.64
N VAL A 229 65.15 -74.07 60.26
CA VAL A 229 66.24 -73.18 59.76
C VAL A 229 66.64 -72.07 60.73
N MET A 230 65.99 -71.91 61.89
CA MET A 230 66.40 -70.89 62.89
C MET A 230 67.36 -71.38 63.98
N LYS A 231 67.95 -72.58 63.88
CA LYS A 231 68.98 -73.05 64.82
C LYS A 231 70.29 -73.47 64.17
N GLN A 232 70.89 -72.59 63.39
CA GLN A 232 72.34 -72.64 63.13
C GLN A 232 72.89 -71.23 62.84
N ARG A 233 72.87 -70.36 63.85
CA ARG A 233 73.93 -69.34 63.98
C ARG A 233 75.05 -69.95 64.82
N PRO A 234 76.26 -70.19 64.27
CA PRO A 234 77.40 -70.54 65.09
C PRO A 234 77.83 -69.30 65.87
N SER A 235 77.81 -69.40 67.20
CA SER A 235 78.38 -68.42 68.11
C SER A 235 79.90 -68.36 67.89
N ILE A 236 80.39 -67.31 67.21
CA ILE A 236 81.82 -67.00 67.21
C ILE A 236 82.12 -66.26 68.51
N GLN A 237 82.65 -66.96 69.51
CA GLN A 237 83.45 -66.34 70.57
C GLN A 237 84.91 -66.82 70.41
N ARG A 238 85.79 -65.85 70.22
CA ARG A 238 87.24 -66.01 70.06
C ARG A 238 87.88 -66.46 71.38
N PRO A 239 89.00 -67.22 71.34
CA PRO A 239 89.71 -67.65 72.55
C PRO A 239 90.62 -66.54 73.10
N VAL A 240 90.74 -66.48 74.43
CA VAL A 240 91.85 -65.83 75.14
C VAL A 240 92.39 -66.84 76.16
N TYR A 241 93.71 -67.02 76.14
CA TYR A 241 94.52 -67.89 77.01
C TYR A 241 95.08 -67.10 78.21
N GLY A 242 95.35 -67.79 79.32
CA GLY A 242 96.22 -67.36 80.44
C GLY A 242 95.56 -67.65 81.81
N MET A 243 96.17 -68.32 82.78
CA MET A 243 97.48 -68.95 82.97
C MET A 243 97.28 -70.26 83.74
#